data_AF-A0A921B961-F1
#
_entry.id   AF-A0A921B961-F1
#
_cell.length_a   1.000
_cell.length_b   1.000
_cell.length_c   1.000
_cell.angle_alpha   90.00
_cell.angle_beta   90.00
_cell.angle_gamma   90.00
#
_symmetry.space_group_name_H-M   'P 1'
#
loop_
_entity.id
_entity.type
_entity.pdbx_description
1 polymer ?
#
loop_
_entity_poly.entity_id
_entity_poly.type
_entity_poly.pdbx_seq_one_letter_code
_entity_poly.pdbx_strand_id
1 'polypeptide(L)' 'MNTQKVNKILNEIMEYELAGVVRYTHYSLMITGPYRLPIVEFLKEQANESLQHAQQAGEILTGLDGHPSQKIAKIV' A
#
# COMPACT_ATOMS: atom_id res chain seq x y z
N MET A 1 -24.08 -4.04 10.88
CA MET A 1 -22.92 -3.52 10.12
C MET A 1 -23.15 -3.80 8.64
N ASN A 2 -22.86 -2.86 7.73
CA ASN A 2 -23.01 -3.11 6.28
C ASN A 2 -21.72 -3.72 5.74
N THR A 3 -21.63 -5.05 5.75
CA THR A 3 -20.42 -5.81 5.37
C THR A 3 -20.00 -5.54 3.92
N GLN A 4 -20.95 -5.40 2.99
CA GLN A 4 -20.62 -5.08 1.59
C GLN A 4 -19.92 -3.73 1.46
N LYS A 5 -20.40 -2.71 2.19
CA LYS A 5 -19.77 -1.39 2.22
C LYS A 5 -18.38 -1.44 2.85
N VAL A 6 -18.22 -2.20 3.95
CA VAL A 6 -16.91 -2.39 4.61
C VAL A 6 -15.93 -3.09 3.67
N ASN A 7 -16.34 -4.18 3.02
CA ASN A 7 -15.50 -4.94 2.08
C ASN A 7 -15.07 -4.09 0.88
N LYS A 8 -15.93 -3.18 0.40
CA LYS A 8 -15.57 -2.23 -0.64
C LYS A 8 -14.48 -1.26 -0.17
N ILE A 9 -14.65 -0.67 1.02
CA ILE A 9 -13.69 0.29 1.58
C ILE A 9 -12.34 -0.39 1.84
N LEU A 10 -12.33 -1.61 2.39
CA LEU A 10 -11.10 -2.37 2.64
C LEU A 10 -10.36 -2.70 1.35
N ASN A 11 -11.08 -3.05 0.28
CA ASN A 11 -10.47 -3.20 -1.04
C ASN A 11 -9.86 -1.89 -1.54
N GLU A 12 -10.56 -0.76 -1.43
CA GLU A 12 -10.01 0.55 -1.82
C GLU A 12 -8.73 0.88 -1.03
N ILE A 13 -8.74 0.69 0.30
CA ILE A 13 -7.56 0.89 1.15
C ILE A 13 -6.39 0.01 0.69
N MET A 14 -6.63 -1.29 0.50
CA MET A 14 -5.61 -2.23 0.04
C MET A 14 -5.03 -1.81 -1.32
N GLU A 15 -5.88 -1.41 -2.27
CA GLU A 15 -5.43 -0.94 -3.58
C GLU A 15 -4.57 0.34 -3.49
N TYR A 16 -4.91 1.28 -2.59
CA TYR A 16 -4.12 2.49 -2.36
C TYR A 16 -2.78 2.18 -1.70
N GLU A 17 -2.76 1.30 -0.71
CA GLU A 17 -1.53 0.93 0.00
C GLU A 17 -0.58 0.16 -0.93
N LEU A 18 -1.09 -0.77 -1.75
CA LEU A 18 -0.28 -1.44 -2.77
C LEU A 18 0.28 -0.46 -3.82
N ALA A 19 -0.48 0.57 -4.19
CA ALA A 19 0.04 1.64 -5.03
C ALA A 19 1.13 2.46 -4.32
N GLY A 20 1.02 2.64 -2.99
CA GLY A 20 2.05 3.21 -2.12
C GLY A 20 3.35 2.42 -2.15
N VAL A 21 3.28 1.09 -2.02
CA VAL A 21 4.46 0.20 -2.14
C VAL A 21 5.20 0.44 -3.44
N VAL A 22 4.48 0.46 -4.57
CA VAL A 22 5.08 0.70 -5.89
C VAL A 22 5.70 2.10 -5.97
N ARG A 23 4.95 3.13 -5.53
CA ARG A 23 5.38 4.53 -5.58
C ARG A 23 6.66 4.78 -4.78
N TYR A 24 6.68 4.38 -3.51
CA TYR A 24 7.83 4.60 -2.63
C TYR A 24 9.05 3.79 -3.07
N THR A 25 8.83 2.54 -3.50
CA THR A 25 9.89 1.70 -4.08
C THR A 25 10.51 2.38 -5.29
N HIS A 26 9.68 2.83 -6.25
CA HIS A 26 10.15 3.52 -7.44
C HIS A 26 10.98 4.76 -7.10
N TYR A 27 10.48 5.64 -6.24
CA TYR A 27 11.21 6.86 -5.89
C TYR A 27 12.50 6.58 -5.13
N SER A 28 12.55 5.56 -4.26
CA SER A 28 13.76 5.19 -3.53
C SER A 28 14.94 4.84 -4.46
N LEU A 29 14.64 4.34 -5.67
CA LEU A 29 15.63 3.98 -6.68
C LEU A 29 16.12 5.18 -7.52
N MET A 30 15.33 6.26 -7.55
CA MET A 30 15.57 7.42 -8.40
C MET A 30 16.39 8.53 -7.72
N ILE A 31 16.54 8.49 -6.39
CA ILE A 31 17.25 9.53 -5.64
C ILE A 31 18.77 9.41 -5.86
N THR A 32 19.39 10.54 -6.22
CA THR A 32 20.84 10.67 -6.41
C THR A 32 21.39 11.90 -5.67
N GLY A 33 22.71 11.97 -5.53
CA GLY A 33 23.40 13.13 -4.95
C GLY A 33 23.89 12.96 -3.49
N PRO A 34 24.52 14.01 -2.94
CA PRO A 34 24.94 14.07 -1.54
C PRO A 34 23.74 13.95 -0.60
N TYR A 35 23.94 13.35 0.58
CA TYR A 35 22.90 13.19 1.61
C TYR A 35 21.66 12.38 1.20
N ARG A 36 21.72 11.60 0.12
CA ARG A 36 20.57 10.78 -0.32
C ARG A 36 20.20 9.63 0.62
N LEU A 37 21.15 9.11 1.40
CA LEU A 37 20.97 7.87 2.17
C LEU A 37 19.76 7.92 3.12
N PRO A 38 19.58 8.97 3.96
CA PRO A 38 18.40 9.06 4.84
C PRO A 38 17.08 9.13 4.07
N ILE A 39 17.06 9.77 2.89
CA ILE A 39 15.84 9.88 2.08
C ILE A 39 15.48 8.54 1.44
N VAL A 40 16.50 7.81 0.95
CA VAL A 40 16.31 6.46 0.41
C VAL A 40 15.83 5.50 1.50
N GLU A 41 16.39 5.59 2.70
CA GLU A 41 15.97 4.78 3.85
C GLU A 41 14.53 5.09 4.25
N PHE A 42 14.18 6.37 4.40
CA PHE A 42 12.81 6.81 4.66
C PHE A 42 11.81 6.23 3.63
N LEU A 43 12.10 6.33 2.33
CA LEU A 43 11.20 5.80 1.31
C LEU A 43 11.08 4.28 1.34
N LYS A 44 12.14 3.55 1.71
CA LYS A 44 12.07 2.10 1.90
C LYS A 44 11.21 1.72 3.10
N GLU A 45 11.33 2.46 4.20
CA GLU A 45 10.47 2.27 5.37
C GLU A 45 9.00 2.52 5.03
N GLN A 46 8.71 3.58 4.29
CA GLN A 46 7.34 3.87 3.82
C GLN A 46 6.79 2.79 2.88
N ALA A 47 7.62 2.20 2.02
CA ALA A 47 7.20 1.06 1.20
C ALA A 47 6.83 -0.17 2.06
N ASN A 48 7.60 -0.45 3.11
CA ASN A 48 7.32 -1.55 4.04
C ASN A 48 6.06 -1.30 4.86
N GLU A 49 5.87 -0.06 5.35
CA GLU A 49 4.67 0.34 6.10
C GLU A 49 3.41 0.17 5.24
N SER A 50 3.42 0.67 4.00
CA SER A 50 2.31 0.47 3.07
C SER A 50 2.03 -1.00 2.78
N LEU A 51 3.07 -1.84 2.65
CA LEU A 51 2.87 -3.28 2.47
C LEU A 51 2.17 -3.91 3.69
N GLN A 52 2.58 -3.51 4.90
CA GLN A 52 1.95 -3.98 6.13
C GLN A 52 0.47 -3.57 6.19
N HIS A 53 0.14 -2.32 5.85
CA HIS A 53 -1.25 -1.85 5.82
C HIS A 53 -2.10 -2.58 4.76
N ALA A 54 -1.55 -2.82 3.58
CA ALA A 54 -2.23 -3.61 2.55
C ALA A 54 -2.54 -5.04 3.03
N GLN A 55 -1.60 -5.68 3.70
CA GLN A 55 -1.78 -7.02 4.28
C GLN A 55 -2.87 -7.01 5.36
N GLN A 56 -2.81 -6.07 6.30
CA GLN A 56 -3.82 -5.94 7.36
C GLN A 56 -5.22 -5.68 6.79
N ALA A 57 -5.36 -4.80 5.80
CA ALA A 57 -6.63 -4.54 5.13
C ALA A 57 -7.16 -5.80 4.42
N GLY A 58 -6.28 -6.57 3.77
CA GLY A 58 -6.61 -7.83 3.11
C GLY A 58 -7.03 -8.94 4.10
N GLU A 59 -6.35 -9.06 5.23
CA GLU A 59 -6.70 -10.01 6.29
C GLU A 59 -8.08 -9.70 6.87
N ILE A 60 -8.36 -8.43 7.19
CA ILE A 60 -9.69 -8.02 7.67
C ILE A 60 -10.76 -8.27 6.60
N LEU A 61 -10.46 -7.96 5.34
CA LEU A 61 -11.39 -8.16 4.22
C LEU A 61 -11.76 -9.64 4.06
N THR A 62 -10.77 -10.52 4.06
CA THR A 62 -11.00 -11.98 3.93
C THR A 62 -11.70 -12.56 5.15
N GLY A 63 -11.41 -12.04 6.36
CA GLY A 63 -12.14 -12.39 7.58
C GLY A 63 -13.63 -11.96 7.59
N LEU A 64 -14.03 -11.07 6.67
CA LEU A 64 -15.41 -10.64 6.45
C LEU A 64 -16.03 -11.28 5.18
N ASP A 65 -15.51 -12.42 4.75
CA ASP A 65 -15.89 -13.16 3.53
C ASP A 65 -15.78 -12.30 2.25
N GLY A 66 -14.94 -11.26 2.28
CA GLY A 66 -14.64 -10.43 1.12
C GLY A 66 -13.52 -11.01 0.26
N HIS A 67 -13.53 -10.69 -1.03
CA HIS A 67 -12.48 -11.09 -1.96
C HIS A 67 -11.52 -9.93 -2.23
N PRO A 68 -10.21 -10.10 -1.97
CA PRO A 68 -9.21 -9.09 -2.26
C PRO A 68 -9.04 -8.90 -3.77
N SER A 69 -9.04 -7.65 -4.19
CA SER A 69 -8.71 -7.22 -5.55
C SER A 69 -7.25 -7.51 -5.89
N GLN A 70 -6.99 -7.82 -7.16
CA GLN A 70 -5.62 -7.92 -7.71
C GLN A 70 -5.14 -6.59 -8.32
N LYS A 71 -5.94 -5.52 -8.21
CA LYS A 71 -5.62 -4.21 -8.75
C LYS A 71 -4.78 -3.40 -7.77
N ILE A 72 -4.25 -2.30 -8.27
CA ILE A 72 -3.69 -1.22 -7.47
C ILE A 72 -4.38 0.08 -7.86
N ALA A 73 -4.42 1.04 -6.95
CA ALA A 73 -4.92 2.37 -7.26
C ALA A 73 -4.04 3.06 -8.32
N LYS A 74 -4.63 3.99 -9.07
CA LYS A 74 -3.90 4.75 -10.09
C LYS A 74 -2.75 5.52 -9.45
N ILE A 75 -1.52 5.27 -9.92
CA ILE A 75 -0.35 6.05 -9.58
C ILE A 75 -0.33 7.27 -10.52
N VAL A 76 -0.62 8.45 -9.97
CA VAL A 76 -0.44 9.75 -10.62
C VAL A 76 0.91 10.36 -10.31
#